data_AF-L9XFK1-F1
#
_entry.id   AF-L9XFK1-F1
#
_cell.length_a   1.000
_cell.length_b   1.000
_cell.length_c   1.000
_cell.angle_alpha   90.00
_cell.angle_beta   90.00
_cell.angle_gamma   90.00
#
_symmetry.space_group_name_H-M   'P 1'
#
loop_
_entity.id
_entity.type
_entity.pdbx_description
1 polymer ?
#
loop_
_entity_poly.entity_id
_entity_poly.type
_entity_poly.pdbx_seq_one_letter_code
_entity_poly.pdbx_strand_id
1 'polypeptide(L)'
;MNATADELAGVVDLFGGLTRAELERALSEAAFRADGGDVDSDALETGIDRARESFALVAYDPLEQPTPDGTESDEPLLVAGPTAFPTVPEGAEDVPHILDIEPRRPDREALGETVREEFVAAADAAVDDGDDDRIETLLDVSYDVETWAPVDLADERARLEAALE
;
A
#
# COMPACT_ATOMS: atom_id res chain seq x y z
N MET A 1 -4.15 -18.22 6.27
CA MET A 1 -3.40 -17.73 5.10
C MET A 1 -2.42 -16.69 5.59
N ASN A 2 -1.21 -16.66 5.05
CA ASN A 2 -0.23 -15.60 5.31
C ASN A 2 0.22 -15.08 3.94
N ALA A 3 -0.29 -13.92 3.55
CA ALA A 3 -0.09 -13.34 2.23
C ALA A 3 1.19 -12.50 2.20
N THR A 4 1.92 -12.59 1.10
CA THR A 4 3.05 -11.70 0.78
C THR A 4 2.59 -10.27 0.49
N ALA A 5 3.51 -9.30 0.50
CA ALA A 5 3.19 -7.91 0.17
C ALA A 5 2.56 -7.76 -1.23
N ASP A 6 3.07 -8.51 -2.22
CA ASP A 6 2.53 -8.54 -3.58
C ASP A 6 1.13 -9.18 -3.65
N GLU A 7 0.85 -10.19 -2.82
CA GLU A 7 -0.48 -10.77 -2.72
C GLU A 7 -1.48 -9.84 -2.03
N LEU A 8 -1.05 -9.12 -0.98
CA LEU A 8 -1.86 -8.07 -0.36
C LEU A 8 -2.16 -6.96 -1.38
N ALA A 9 -1.15 -6.48 -2.10
CA ALA A 9 -1.31 -5.49 -3.15
C ALA A 9 -2.22 -6.00 -4.27
N GLY A 10 -2.10 -7.26 -4.67
CA GLY A 10 -2.97 -7.90 -5.66
C GLY A 10 -4.43 -7.92 -5.25
N VAL A 11 -4.73 -8.31 -4.00
CA VAL A 11 -6.11 -8.30 -3.50
C VAL A 11 -6.66 -6.89 -3.44
N VAL A 12 -5.90 -5.92 -2.95
CA VAL A 12 -6.32 -4.52 -2.90
C VAL A 12 -6.55 -3.94 -4.30
N ASP A 13 -5.69 -4.27 -5.26
CA ASP A 13 -5.76 -3.80 -6.66
C ASP A 13 -7.03 -4.27 -7.37
N LEU A 14 -7.54 -5.47 -7.06
CA LEU A 14 -8.83 -5.95 -7.59
C LEU A 14 -10.00 -5.00 -7.30
N PHE A 15 -9.92 -4.23 -6.22
CA PHE A 15 -10.92 -3.25 -5.82
C PHE A 15 -10.45 -1.81 -6.04
N GLY A 16 -9.21 -1.59 -6.49
CA GLY A 16 -8.57 -0.27 -6.56
C GLY A 16 -8.38 0.42 -5.20
N GLY A 17 -8.61 -0.29 -4.10
CA GLY A 17 -8.49 0.21 -2.73
C GLY A 17 -9.48 -0.46 -1.78
N LEU A 18 -9.02 -0.86 -0.59
CA LEU A 18 -9.82 -1.52 0.46
C LEU A 18 -9.53 -0.91 1.83
N THR A 19 -10.52 -0.82 2.71
CA THR A 19 -10.20 -0.59 4.14
C THR A 19 -9.51 -1.82 4.73
N ARG A 20 -8.90 -1.69 5.92
CA ARG A 20 -8.35 -2.84 6.65
C ARG A 20 -9.40 -3.95 6.77
N ALA A 21 -10.58 -3.62 7.29
CA ALA A 21 -11.63 -4.61 7.53
C ALA A 21 -12.08 -5.33 6.24
N GLU A 22 -12.16 -4.59 5.13
CA GLU A 22 -12.49 -5.19 3.83
C GLU A 22 -11.38 -6.09 3.29
N LEU A 23 -10.11 -5.73 3.46
CA LEU A 23 -8.96 -6.55 3.08
C LEU A 23 -8.94 -7.89 3.85
N GLU A 24 -9.16 -7.87 5.16
CA GLU A 24 -9.26 -9.11 5.94
C GLU A 24 -10.41 -9.99 5.41
N ARG A 25 -11.59 -9.40 5.18
CA ARG A 25 -12.74 -10.13 4.63
C ARG A 25 -12.44 -10.73 3.26
N ALA A 26 -11.75 -9.99 2.38
CA ALA A 26 -11.34 -10.46 1.06
C ALA A 26 -10.38 -11.64 1.14
N LEU A 27 -9.38 -11.55 2.02
CA LEU A 27 -8.40 -12.62 2.22
C LEU A 27 -9.01 -13.86 2.88
N SER A 28 -9.93 -13.70 3.85
CA SER A 28 -10.65 -14.83 4.45
C SER A 28 -11.51 -15.56 3.42
N GLU A 29 -12.21 -14.82 2.55
CA GLU A 29 -12.99 -15.43 1.47
C GLU A 29 -12.11 -16.18 0.46
N ALA A 30 -10.95 -15.60 0.10
CA ALA A 30 -9.96 -16.25 -0.77
C ALA A 30 -9.39 -17.52 -0.13
N ALA A 31 -8.97 -17.46 1.13
CA ALA A 31 -8.43 -18.60 1.87
C ALA A 31 -9.45 -19.73 2.02
N PHE A 32 -10.72 -19.39 2.27
CA PHE A 32 -11.80 -20.35 2.33
C PHE A 32 -12.03 -21.03 0.96
N ARG A 33 -11.92 -20.28 -0.14
CA ARG A 33 -12.05 -20.84 -1.50
C ARG A 33 -10.88 -21.71 -1.93
N ALA A 34 -9.66 -21.35 -1.55
CA ALA A 34 -8.47 -22.11 -1.90
C ALA A 34 -8.50 -23.50 -1.24
N ASP A 35 -8.63 -23.54 0.09
CA ASP A 35 -8.46 -24.80 0.85
C ASP A 35 -9.40 -24.94 2.05
N GLY A 36 -10.44 -24.10 2.15
CA GLY A 36 -11.31 -24.06 3.33
C GLY A 36 -10.64 -23.46 4.56
N GLY A 37 -9.57 -22.69 4.37
CA GLY A 37 -8.81 -22.04 5.43
C GLY A 37 -9.41 -20.70 5.87
N ASP A 38 -8.69 -20.02 6.76
CA ASP A 38 -8.99 -18.65 7.21
C ASP A 38 -7.68 -17.85 7.33
N VAL A 39 -7.80 -16.54 7.51
CA VAL A 39 -6.70 -15.60 7.72
C VAL A 39 -6.34 -15.55 9.21
N ASP A 40 -5.05 -15.42 9.49
CA ASP A 40 -4.57 -15.11 10.82
C ASP A 40 -4.48 -13.58 10.94
N SER A 41 -5.32 -12.97 11.77
CA SER A 41 -5.44 -11.51 11.87
C SER A 41 -4.15 -10.84 12.36
N ASP A 42 -3.41 -11.45 13.29
CA ASP A 42 -2.14 -10.90 13.80
C ASP A 42 -1.05 -10.96 12.72
N ALA A 43 -1.00 -12.08 11.99
CA ALA A 43 -0.09 -12.23 10.86
C ALA A 43 -0.42 -11.24 9.72
N LEU A 44 -1.71 -11.00 9.47
CA LEU A 44 -2.18 -10.02 8.49
C LEU A 44 -1.76 -8.60 8.87
N GLU A 45 -2.00 -8.19 10.12
CA GLU A 45 -1.60 -6.86 10.62
C GLU A 45 -0.11 -6.63 10.42
N THR A 46 0.71 -7.59 10.86
CA THR A 46 2.17 -7.51 10.69
C THR A 46 2.58 -7.53 9.21
N GLY A 47 1.80 -8.18 8.34
CA GLY A 47 2.02 -8.19 6.90
C GLY A 47 1.74 -6.83 6.25
N ILE A 48 0.65 -6.18 6.65
CA ILE A 48 0.27 -4.83 6.21
C ILE A 48 1.33 -3.82 6.64
N ASP A 49 1.79 -3.86 7.90
CA ASP A 49 2.81 -2.93 8.40
C ASP A 49 4.11 -3.03 7.59
N ARG A 50 4.57 -4.25 7.30
CA ARG A 50 5.76 -4.47 6.46
C ARG A 50 5.54 -3.99 5.03
N ALA A 51 4.37 -4.25 4.46
CA ALA A 51 4.05 -3.80 3.11
C ALA A 51 3.99 -2.27 3.02
N ARG A 52 3.56 -1.58 4.09
CA ARG A 52 3.62 -0.12 4.16
C ARG A 52 5.04 0.40 4.33
N GLU A 53 5.83 -0.21 5.20
CA GLU A 53 7.25 0.13 5.39
C GLU A 53 8.07 -0.01 4.10
N SER A 54 7.73 -0.99 3.27
CA SER A 54 8.35 -1.22 1.96
C SER A 54 7.70 -0.45 0.81
N PHE A 55 6.69 0.39 1.07
CA PHE A 55 5.89 1.10 0.04
C PHE A 55 5.16 0.18 -0.97
N ALA A 56 4.92 -1.08 -0.61
CA ALA A 56 4.12 -2.01 -1.40
C ALA A 56 2.61 -1.81 -1.18
N LEU A 57 2.24 -1.24 -0.02
CA LEU A 57 0.92 -0.70 0.24
C LEU A 57 1.03 0.75 0.67
N VAL A 58 0.04 1.56 0.29
CA VAL A 58 -0.08 2.96 0.68
C VAL A 58 -1.40 3.13 1.40
N ALA A 59 -1.39 3.84 2.53
CA ALA A 59 -2.60 4.25 3.21
C ALA A 59 -3.04 5.60 2.65
N TYR A 60 -4.28 5.67 2.15
CA TYR A 60 -4.85 6.83 1.50
C TYR A 60 -6.17 7.20 2.16
N ASP A 61 -6.29 8.44 2.59
CA ASP A 61 -7.54 8.94 3.14
C ASP A 61 -8.32 9.69 2.05
N PRO A 62 -9.43 9.13 1.54
CA PRO A 62 -10.20 9.76 0.47
C PRO A 62 -11.00 10.98 0.95
N LEU A 63 -11.12 11.21 2.27
CA LEU A 63 -12.03 12.21 2.85
C LEU A 63 -11.50 13.65 2.81
N GLU A 64 -10.33 13.90 2.23
CA GLU A 64 -9.93 15.28 1.89
C GLU A 64 -10.81 15.90 0.78
N GLN A 65 -11.64 15.09 0.11
CA GLN A 65 -12.65 15.53 -0.86
C GLN A 65 -14.07 15.24 -0.33
N PRO A 66 -14.98 16.23 -0.24
CA PRO A 66 -16.33 16.02 0.30
C PRO A 66 -17.15 15.11 -0.61
N THR A 67 -17.62 13.97 -0.09
CA THR A 67 -18.58 13.11 -0.80
C THR A 67 -20.01 13.67 -0.69
N PRO A 68 -20.84 13.58 -1.74
CA PRO A 68 -22.21 14.11 -1.74
C PRO A 68 -23.17 13.35 -0.81
N ASP A 69 -22.84 12.12 -0.39
CA ASP A 69 -23.72 11.25 0.41
C ASP A 69 -23.32 11.13 1.89
N GLY A 70 -22.24 11.80 2.34
CA GLY A 70 -21.91 11.89 3.77
C GLY A 70 -21.59 10.54 4.45
N THR A 71 -21.35 9.48 3.67
CA THR A 71 -20.85 8.21 4.20
C THR A 71 -19.36 8.36 4.44
N GLU A 72 -19.00 8.83 5.63
CA GLU A 72 -17.64 8.84 6.14
C GLU A 72 -17.23 7.38 6.36
N SER A 73 -16.22 6.91 5.62
CA SER A 73 -15.48 5.72 6.04
C SER A 73 -14.32 6.26 6.88
N ASP A 74 -14.42 6.16 8.21
CA ASP A 74 -13.40 6.64 9.18
C ASP A 74 -12.03 5.94 9.03
N GLU A 75 -11.92 4.90 8.21
CA GLU A 75 -10.70 4.12 8.02
C GLU A 75 -10.02 4.45 6.69
N PRO A 76 -8.69 4.68 6.68
CA PRO A 76 -7.95 4.90 5.44
C PRO A 76 -8.05 3.68 4.53
N LEU A 77 -8.07 3.95 3.23
CA LEU A 77 -7.98 2.93 2.20
C LEU A 77 -6.53 2.48 2.05
N LEU A 78 -6.30 1.18 2.05
CA LEU A 78 -5.07 0.59 1.55
C LEU A 78 -5.17 0.53 0.03
N VAL A 79 -4.12 0.94 -0.67
CA VAL A 79 -3.97 0.84 -2.13
C VAL A 79 -2.63 0.16 -2.48
N ALA A 80 -2.55 -0.48 -3.65
CA ALA A 80 -1.30 -1.05 -4.14
C ALA A 80 -0.26 0.07 -4.39
N GLY A 81 0.89 -0.05 -3.75
CA GLY A 81 1.94 0.97 -3.74
C GLY A 81 2.96 0.87 -4.87
N PRO A 82 3.92 1.80 -4.94
CA PRO A 82 4.92 1.90 -5.99
C PRO A 82 5.86 0.71 -6.11
N THR A 83 6.19 0.03 -5.01
CA THR A 83 7.17 -1.07 -5.02
C THR A 83 6.52 -2.44 -5.22
N ALA A 84 5.18 -2.50 -5.26
CA ALA A 84 4.47 -3.74 -5.42
C ALA A 84 4.49 -4.22 -6.87
N PHE A 85 4.53 -5.55 -7.02
CA PHE A 85 4.17 -6.26 -8.24
C PHE A 85 2.91 -7.08 -7.97
N PRO A 86 1.72 -6.45 -8.02
CA PRO A 86 0.47 -7.05 -7.55
C PRO A 86 0.23 -8.44 -8.15
N THR A 87 0.07 -9.43 -7.28
CA THR A 87 -0.19 -10.82 -7.64
C THR A 87 -1.49 -11.27 -6.98
N VAL A 88 -2.45 -11.77 -7.75
CA VAL A 88 -3.72 -12.23 -7.15
C VAL A 88 -3.50 -13.61 -6.54
N PRO A 89 -3.73 -13.79 -5.23
CA PRO A 89 -3.57 -15.10 -4.60
C PRO A 89 -4.66 -16.08 -5.06
N GLU A 90 -4.37 -17.37 -4.93
CA GLU A 90 -5.30 -18.42 -5.34
C GLU A 90 -6.65 -18.29 -4.62
N GLY A 91 -7.75 -18.43 -5.35
CA GLY A 91 -9.10 -18.26 -4.82
C GLY A 91 -9.60 -16.80 -4.71
N ALA A 92 -8.76 -15.80 -4.95
CA ALA A 92 -9.14 -14.38 -4.83
C ALA A 92 -9.79 -13.77 -6.08
N GLU A 93 -9.64 -14.39 -7.26
CA GLU A 93 -10.09 -13.83 -8.55
C GLU A 93 -11.58 -13.46 -8.59
N ASP A 94 -12.44 -14.22 -7.89
CA ASP A 94 -13.89 -14.04 -7.87
C ASP A 94 -14.37 -13.23 -6.65
N VAL A 95 -13.48 -12.90 -5.71
CA VAL A 95 -13.80 -12.19 -4.45
C VAL A 95 -14.52 -10.86 -4.68
N PRO A 96 -14.18 -10.04 -5.69
CA PRO A 96 -14.92 -8.81 -5.98
C PRO A 96 -16.41 -9.04 -6.26
N HIS A 97 -16.77 -10.15 -6.90
CA HIS A 97 -18.17 -10.48 -7.19
C HIS A 97 -18.94 -11.02 -5.99
N ILE A 98 -18.22 -11.53 -4.98
CA ILE A 98 -18.81 -12.17 -3.80
C ILE A 98 -19.05 -11.14 -2.70
N LEU A 99 -18.10 -10.24 -2.48
CA LEU A 99 -18.13 -9.32 -1.35
C LEU A 99 -19.02 -8.08 -1.56
N ASP A 100 -19.54 -7.89 -2.78
CA ASP A 100 -20.39 -6.77 -3.18
C ASP A 100 -19.77 -5.41 -2.78
N ILE A 101 -18.44 -5.31 -2.88
CA ILE A 101 -17.69 -4.06 -2.69
C ILE A 101 -17.51 -3.44 -4.07
N GLU A 102 -17.94 -2.18 -4.21
CA GLU A 102 -17.75 -1.43 -5.45
C GLU A 102 -16.27 -1.08 -5.67
N PRO A 103 -15.70 -1.35 -6.86
CA PRO A 103 -14.33 -0.95 -7.17
C PRO A 103 -14.15 0.57 -7.08
N ARG A 104 -13.07 0.98 -6.42
CA ARG A 104 -12.66 2.36 -6.19
C ARG A 104 -11.62 2.79 -7.21
N ARG A 105 -11.51 4.10 -7.40
CA ARG A 105 -10.52 4.73 -8.29
C ARG A 105 -9.94 5.96 -7.58
N PRO A 106 -9.00 5.76 -6.64
CA PRO A 106 -8.37 6.85 -5.93
C PRO A 106 -7.66 7.80 -6.90
N ASP A 107 -7.61 9.08 -6.55
CA ASP A 107 -6.94 10.09 -7.35
C ASP A 107 -5.43 9.85 -7.33
N ARG A 108 -4.83 9.67 -8.51
CA ARG A 108 -3.42 9.28 -8.65
C ARG A 108 -2.46 10.41 -8.27
N GLU A 109 -2.86 11.66 -8.45
CA GLU A 109 -2.07 12.83 -8.07
C GLU A 109 -2.08 12.98 -6.54
N ALA A 110 -3.26 12.89 -5.92
CA ALA A 110 -3.40 12.91 -4.46
C ALA A 110 -2.64 11.76 -3.79
N LEU A 111 -2.76 10.54 -4.35
CA LEU A 111 -1.98 9.38 -3.90
C LEU A 111 -0.46 9.62 -4.01
N GLY A 112 -0.02 10.24 -5.10
CA GLY A 112 1.39 10.59 -5.29
C GLY A 112 1.91 11.49 -4.18
N GLU A 113 1.16 12.54 -3.85
CA GLU A 113 1.53 13.46 -2.76
C GLU A 113 1.55 12.75 -1.40
N THR A 114 0.56 11.89 -1.10
CA THR A 114 0.58 11.08 0.15
C THR A 114 1.84 10.22 0.24
N VAL A 115 2.20 9.53 -0.84
CA VAL A 115 3.42 8.69 -0.87
C VAL A 115 4.67 9.53 -0.75
N ARG A 116 4.71 10.71 -1.38
CA ARG A 116 5.83 11.64 -1.29
C ARG A 116 6.04 12.11 0.15
N GLU A 117 4.97 12.47 0.87
CA GLU A 117 5.06 12.85 2.28
C GLU A 117 5.58 11.70 3.16
N GLU A 118 5.06 10.48 2.97
CA GLU A 118 5.54 9.28 3.67
C GLU A 118 7.02 8.99 3.34
N PHE A 119 7.43 9.15 2.07
CA PHE A 119 8.80 8.96 1.62
C PHE A 119 9.76 9.97 2.25
N VAL A 120 9.42 11.26 2.25
CA VAL A 120 10.23 12.32 2.86
C VAL A 120 10.45 12.04 4.34
N ALA A 121 9.39 11.64 5.06
CA ALA A 121 9.50 11.28 6.48
C ALA A 121 10.41 10.06 6.71
N ALA A 122 10.32 9.03 5.86
CA ALA A 122 11.18 7.86 5.93
C ALA A 122 12.65 8.19 5.61
N ALA A 123 12.88 9.06 4.63
CA ALA A 123 14.22 9.54 4.26
C ALA A 123 14.86 10.37 5.37
N ASP A 124 14.11 11.29 5.98
CA ASP A 124 14.57 12.06 7.13
C ASP A 124 14.99 11.14 8.29
N ALA A 125 14.14 10.17 8.64
CA ALA A 125 14.43 9.22 9.71
C ALA A 125 15.69 8.38 9.43
N ALA A 126 15.81 7.84 8.22
CA ALA A 126 16.96 7.00 7.84
C ALA A 126 18.29 7.78 7.90
N VAL A 127 18.28 9.05 7.44
CA VAL A 127 19.45 9.95 7.53
C VAL A 127 19.77 10.30 8.98
N ASP A 128 18.77 10.62 9.80
CA ASP A 128 18.97 10.97 11.21
C ASP A 128 19.52 9.78 12.04
N ASP A 129 19.06 8.56 11.73
CA ASP A 129 19.51 7.33 12.37
C ASP A 129 20.86 6.81 11.82
N GLY A 130 21.30 7.32 10.66
CA GLY A 130 22.50 6.85 9.96
C GLY A 130 22.36 5.40 9.47
N ASP A 131 21.16 5.04 9.01
CA ASP A 131 20.84 3.70 8.53
C ASP A 131 21.15 3.60 7.02
N ASP A 132 22.41 3.32 6.70
CA ASP A 132 22.90 3.23 5.31
C ASP A 132 22.10 2.21 4.47
N ASP A 133 21.76 1.04 5.04
CA ASP A 133 20.99 0.00 4.33
C ASP A 133 19.58 0.51 3.96
N ARG A 134 18.95 1.26 4.88
CA ARG A 134 17.66 1.90 4.62
C ARG A 134 17.77 3.04 3.62
N ILE A 135 18.82 3.84 3.68
CA ILE A 135 19.09 4.92 2.72
C ILE A 135 19.24 4.36 1.30
N GLU A 136 20.03 3.29 1.12
CA GLU A 136 20.17 2.61 -0.17
C GLU A 136 18.82 2.09 -0.69
N THR A 137 18.01 1.48 0.18
CA THR A 137 16.67 1.03 -0.18
C THR A 137 15.77 2.20 -0.64
N LEU A 138 15.79 3.32 0.07
CA LEU A 138 14.98 4.50 -0.27
C LEU A 138 15.43 5.17 -1.58
N LEU A 139 16.70 5.06 -1.96
CA LEU A 139 17.15 5.51 -3.28
C LEU A 139 16.45 4.74 -4.41
N ASP A 140 16.38 3.41 -4.32
CA ASP A 140 15.66 2.59 -5.30
C ASP A 140 14.15 2.94 -5.31
N VAL A 141 13.53 3.03 -4.12
CA VAL A 141 12.11 3.38 -3.98
C VAL A 141 11.79 4.75 -4.58
N SER A 142 12.71 5.72 -4.50
CA SER A 142 12.47 7.06 -5.08
C SER A 142 12.17 7.00 -6.59
N TYR A 143 12.79 6.08 -7.33
CA TYR A 143 12.54 5.91 -8.76
C TYR A 143 11.22 5.19 -9.04
N ASP A 144 10.87 4.22 -8.19
CA ASP A 144 9.57 3.53 -8.26
C ASP A 144 8.42 4.51 -8.01
N VAL A 145 8.55 5.40 -7.02
CA VAL A 145 7.54 6.42 -6.69
C VAL A 145 7.32 7.39 -7.86
N GLU A 146 8.39 7.95 -8.44
CA GLU A 146 8.29 8.86 -9.60
C GLU A 146 7.73 8.16 -10.86
N THR A 147 7.94 6.85 -10.98
CA THR A 147 7.34 6.05 -12.05
C THR A 147 5.85 5.80 -11.80
N TRP A 148 5.47 5.60 -10.54
CA TRP A 148 4.12 5.21 -10.13
C TRP A 148 3.13 6.40 -10.13
N ALA A 149 3.57 7.59 -9.74
CA ALA A 149 2.75 8.80 -9.63
C ALA A 149 3.49 10.07 -10.08
N PRO A 150 2.77 11.16 -10.45
CA PRO A 150 3.39 12.36 -11.02
C PRO A 150 4.01 13.28 -9.95
N VAL A 151 4.99 12.76 -9.20
CA VAL A 151 5.74 13.49 -8.18
C VAL A 151 7.22 13.60 -8.54
N ASP A 152 7.93 14.52 -7.89
CA ASP A 152 9.37 14.75 -8.04
C ASP A 152 10.05 14.53 -6.68
N LEU A 153 11.08 13.68 -6.67
CA LEU A 153 11.87 13.30 -5.50
C LEU A 153 13.37 13.56 -5.71
N ALA A 154 13.75 14.37 -6.73
CA ALA A 154 15.15 14.61 -7.06
C ALA A 154 15.94 15.25 -5.90
N ASP A 155 15.34 16.17 -5.15
CA ASP A 155 16.00 16.84 -4.01
C ASP A 155 16.21 15.87 -2.84
N GLU A 156 15.22 15.03 -2.53
CA GLU A 156 15.29 14.00 -1.50
C GLU A 156 16.35 12.94 -1.85
N ARG A 157 16.40 12.52 -3.13
CA ARG A 157 17.41 11.58 -3.62
C ARG A 157 18.83 12.13 -3.46
N ALA A 158 19.05 13.39 -3.85
CA ALA A 158 20.35 14.03 -3.67
C ALA A 158 20.77 14.11 -2.20
N ARG A 159 19.81 14.28 -1.28
CA ARG A 159 20.08 14.27 0.16
C ARG A 159 20.44 12.88 0.68
N LEU A 160 19.75 11.84 0.23
CA LEU A 160 20.06 10.45 0.56
C LEU A 160 21.47 10.05 0.06
N GLU A 161 21.80 10.38 -1.20
CA GLU A 161 23.14 10.15 -1.77
C GLU A 161 24.24 10.83 -0.95
N ALA A 162 24.02 12.10 -0.55
CA ALA A 162 24.98 12.84 0.25
C ALA A 162 25.18 12.28 1.68
N ALA A 163 24.22 11.51 2.21
CA ALA A 163 24.34 10.88 3.52
C ALA A 163 25.24 9.62 3.51
N LEU A 164 25.41 9.00 2.33
CA LEU A 164 26.27 7.82 2.13
C LEU A 164 27.74 8.18 1.83
N GLU A 165 28.06 9.46 1.65
CA GLU A 165 29.41 9.98 1.38
C GLU A 165 30.21 10.31 2.65
#